data_AF-A0A0C3DSF4-F1
#
_entry.id   AF-A0A0C3DSF4-F1
#
_cell.length_a   1.000
_cell.length_b   1.000
_cell.length_c   1.000
_cell.angle_alpha   90.00
_cell.angle_beta   90.00
_cell.angle_gamma   90.00
#
_symmetry.space_group_name_H-M   'P 1'
#
loop_
_entity.id
_entity.type
_entity.pdbx_description
1 polymer ?
#
loop_
_entity_poly.entity_id
_entity_poly.type
_entity_poly.pdbx_seq_one_letter_code
_entity_poly.pdbx_strand_id
1 'polypeptide(L)'
;DVRHATNYNWNTRAWAKIATTEAIVQRHAGIYRRCHMQMLALGASPDILSQYQQLRDIDLRVSTAIADKNARGHWDDTLAWFWTMDVPQDTAINDWMSEFYQVHWLRTKALHNRWEEEVQLLTCETEWSQRFF
;
A
#
# COMPACT_ATOMS: atom_id res chain seq x y z
N ASP A 1 -18.79 -39.19 -15.62
CA ASP A 1 -17.40 -38.73 -15.45
C ASP A 1 -17.28 -37.35 -16.07
N VAL A 2 -17.26 -36.31 -15.24
CA VAL A 2 -17.33 -34.90 -15.68
C VAL A 2 -15.90 -34.40 -15.84
N ARG A 3 -15.48 -34.16 -17.10
CA ARG A 3 -14.15 -33.62 -17.39
C ARG A 3 -14.07 -32.16 -16.94
N HIS A 4 -13.19 -31.86 -15.97
CA HIS A 4 -12.76 -30.48 -15.73
C HIS A 4 -11.92 -30.01 -16.92
N ALA A 5 -12.33 -28.91 -17.56
CA ALA A 5 -11.60 -28.29 -18.66
C ALA A 5 -10.38 -27.54 -18.12
N THR A 6 -9.21 -28.15 -18.22
CA THR A 6 -7.90 -27.52 -17.93
C THR A 6 -7.48 -26.63 -19.08
N ASN A 7 -8.14 -25.48 -19.25
CA ASN A 7 -7.70 -24.39 -20.14
C ASN A 7 -8.41 -23.08 -19.76
N TYR A 8 -8.24 -22.64 -18.52
CA TYR A 8 -8.52 -21.25 -18.16
C TYR A 8 -7.32 -20.42 -18.65
N ASN A 9 -7.32 -20.10 -19.94
CA ASN A 9 -6.29 -19.30 -20.57
C ASN A 9 -6.42 -17.87 -20.03
N TRP A 10 -5.33 -17.29 -19.53
CA TRP A 10 -5.25 -15.94 -18.93
C TRP A 10 -5.42 -14.80 -19.97
N ASN A 11 -6.23 -15.04 -20.99
CA ASN A 11 -6.46 -14.20 -22.16
C ASN A 11 -7.86 -13.54 -22.11
N THR A 12 -8.28 -13.10 -20.92
CA THR A 12 -9.50 -12.28 -20.80
C THR A 12 -9.17 -10.81 -21.04
N ARG A 13 -10.13 -10.02 -21.56
CA ARG A 13 -9.97 -8.57 -21.78
C ARG A 13 -9.50 -7.81 -20.52
N ALA A 14 -9.88 -8.29 -19.34
CA ALA A 14 -9.41 -7.75 -18.06
C ALA A 14 -7.90 -7.94 -17.88
N TRP A 15 -7.36 -9.13 -18.16
CA TRP A 15 -5.92 -9.42 -18.08
C TRP A 15 -5.11 -8.59 -19.08
N ALA A 16 -5.62 -8.37 -20.29
CA ALA A 16 -4.97 -7.49 -21.26
C ALA A 16 -4.86 -6.04 -20.73
N LYS A 17 -5.88 -5.53 -20.03
CA LYS A 17 -5.84 -4.21 -19.40
C LYS A 17 -4.84 -4.17 -18.24
N ILE A 18 -4.81 -5.20 -17.40
CA ILE A 18 -3.85 -5.33 -16.29
C ILE A 18 -2.42 -5.33 -16.85
N ALA A 19 -2.13 -6.16 -17.84
CA ALA A 19 -0.81 -6.24 -18.48
C ALA A 19 -0.38 -4.91 -19.12
N THR A 20 -1.32 -4.20 -19.77
CA THR A 20 -1.04 -2.87 -20.33
C THR A 20 -0.69 -1.86 -19.23
N THR A 21 -1.44 -1.89 -18.12
CA THR A 21 -1.20 -1.01 -16.96
C THR A 21 0.13 -1.33 -16.29
N GLU A 22 0.43 -2.61 -16.10
CA GLU A 22 1.69 -3.09 -15.56
C GLU A 22 2.88 -2.64 -16.44
N ALA A 23 2.77 -2.76 -17.76
CA ALA A 23 3.80 -2.30 -18.67
C ALA A 23 4.06 -0.78 -18.56
N ILE A 24 3.01 0.02 -18.37
CA ILE A 24 3.12 1.46 -18.12
C ILE A 24 3.85 1.71 -16.80
N VAL A 25 3.45 1.04 -15.71
CA VAL A 25 4.10 1.17 -14.40
C VAL A 25 5.58 0.81 -14.48
N GLN A 26 5.93 -0.31 -15.11
CA GLN A 26 7.31 -0.75 -15.26
C GLN A 26 8.16 0.23 -16.08
N ARG A 27 7.57 0.84 -17.14
CA ARG A 27 8.24 1.88 -17.91
C ARG A 27 8.58 3.10 -17.04
N HIS A 28 7.61 3.59 -16.26
CA HIS A 28 7.83 4.73 -15.36
C HIS A 28 8.82 4.40 -14.25
N ALA A 29 8.74 3.21 -13.66
CA ALA A 29 9.70 2.74 -12.66
C ALA A 29 11.13 2.70 -13.21
N GLY A 30 11.32 2.21 -14.44
CA GLY A 30 12.62 2.20 -15.11
C GLY A 30 13.20 3.60 -15.34
N ILE A 31 12.36 4.55 -15.75
CA ILE A 31 12.75 5.96 -15.91
C ILE A 31 13.17 6.55 -14.56
N TYR A 32 12.35 6.36 -13.52
CA TYR A 32 12.63 6.85 -12.18
C TYR A 32 13.95 6.31 -11.63
N ARG A 33 14.18 4.99 -11.71
CA ARG A 33 15.43 4.36 -11.26
C ARG A 33 16.64 4.97 -11.95
N ARG A 34 16.56 5.25 -13.25
CA ARG A 34 17.65 5.88 -14.00
C ARG A 34 17.92 7.31 -13.53
N CYS A 35 16.88 8.11 -13.33
CA CYS A 35 17.03 9.46 -12.79
C CYS A 35 17.62 9.44 -11.38
N HIS A 36 17.16 8.54 -10.50
CA HIS A 36 17.68 8.40 -9.15
C HIS A 36 19.18 8.02 -9.15
N MET A 37 19.63 7.12 -10.02
CA MET A 37 21.06 6.82 -10.17
C MET A 37 21.87 8.05 -10.62
N GLN A 38 21.32 8.86 -11.52
CA GLN A 38 21.98 10.10 -11.95
C GLN A 38 22.04 11.13 -10.83
N MET A 39 20.99 11.25 -10.01
CA MET A 39 20.99 12.11 -8.83
C MET A 39 22.09 11.73 -7.85
N LEU A 40 22.29 10.44 -7.61
CA LEU A 40 23.40 9.93 -6.81
C LEU A 40 24.76 10.25 -7.44
N ALA A 41 24.92 10.04 -8.75
CA ALA A 41 26.16 10.31 -9.46
C ALA A 41 26.54 11.79 -9.48
N LEU A 42 25.54 12.68 -9.49
CA LEU A 42 25.72 14.14 -9.44
C LEU A 42 25.93 14.67 -8.02
N GLY A 43 25.87 13.82 -6.99
CA GLY A 43 26.03 14.22 -5.60
C GLY A 43 24.88 15.09 -5.09
N ALA A 44 23.64 14.71 -5.40
CA ALA A 44 22.45 15.40 -4.89
C ALA A 44 22.47 15.51 -3.36
N SER A 45 21.91 16.61 -2.84
CA SER A 45 21.81 16.85 -1.40
C SER A 45 21.10 15.68 -0.69
N PRO A 46 21.52 15.32 0.55
CA PRO A 46 20.81 14.32 1.36
C PRO A 46 19.32 14.67 1.54
N ASP A 47 18.95 15.95 1.55
CA ASP A 47 17.54 16.37 1.66
C ASP A 47 16.73 15.87 0.46
N ILE A 48 17.30 15.99 -0.75
CA ILE A 48 16.66 15.53 -1.99
C ILE A 48 16.58 14.01 -2.02
N LEU A 49 17.62 13.31 -1.55
CA LEU A 49 17.63 11.84 -1.50
C LEU A 49 16.71 11.28 -0.40
N SER A 50 16.41 12.07 0.64
CA SER A 50 15.42 11.70 1.66
C SER A 50 14.00 11.72 1.10
N GLN A 51 13.71 12.68 0.21
CA GLN A 51 12.42 12.82 -0.47
C GLN A 51 12.25 11.81 -1.62
N TYR A 52 13.29 11.63 -2.43
CA TYR A 52 13.29 10.71 -3.57
C TYR A 52 14.11 9.47 -3.26
N GLN A 53 13.47 8.47 -2.63
CA GLN A 53 14.14 7.25 -2.21
C GLN A 53 14.30 6.22 -3.35
N GLN A 54 15.13 5.21 -3.13
CA GLN A 54 15.28 4.13 -4.10
C GLN A 54 13.97 3.34 -4.28
N LEU A 55 13.53 3.21 -5.54
CA LEU A 55 12.35 2.43 -5.90
C LEU A 55 12.70 0.95 -6.09
N ARG A 56 12.33 0.10 -5.13
CA ARG A 56 12.55 -1.36 -5.16
C ARG A 56 11.35 -2.08 -5.74
N ASP A 57 11.53 -3.33 -6.15
CA ASP A 57 10.41 -4.13 -6.71
C ASP A 57 9.33 -4.43 -5.66
N ILE A 58 9.69 -4.50 -4.38
CA ILE A 58 8.71 -4.64 -3.29
C ILE A 58 7.76 -3.44 -3.20
N ASP A 59 8.25 -2.24 -3.52
CA ASP A 59 7.47 -1.01 -3.48
C ASP A 59 6.45 -0.95 -4.66
N LEU A 60 6.65 -1.77 -5.70
CA LEU A 60 5.77 -1.89 -6.87
C LEU A 60 4.80 -3.08 -6.79
N ARG A 61 4.95 -3.98 -5.81
CA ARG A 61 3.99 -5.06 -5.61
C ARG A 61 2.64 -4.44 -5.27
N VAL A 62 1.61 -4.87 -5.98
CA VAL A 62 0.22 -4.53 -5.64
C VAL A 62 -0.02 -5.05 -4.22
N SER A 63 -0.05 -4.15 -3.25
CA SER A 63 -0.46 -4.47 -1.89
C SER A 63 -1.92 -4.92 -1.96
N THR A 64 -2.16 -6.16 -1.56
CA THR A 64 -3.51 -6.73 -1.51
C THR A 64 -4.39 -5.96 -0.54
N ALA A 65 -3.85 -5.18 0.41
CA ALA A 65 -4.63 -4.26 1.23
C ALA A 65 -5.36 -3.15 0.43
N ILE A 66 -4.92 -2.89 -0.81
CA ILE A 66 -5.60 -1.99 -1.77
C ILE A 66 -6.64 -2.76 -2.60
N ALA A 67 -6.36 -4.02 -2.96
CA ALA A 67 -7.19 -4.84 -3.85
C ALA A 67 -8.33 -5.60 -3.14
N ASP A 68 -8.10 -6.14 -1.95
CA ASP A 68 -9.08 -6.81 -1.10
C ASP A 68 -9.14 -6.11 0.27
N LYS A 69 -10.19 -5.29 0.43
CA LYS A 69 -10.37 -4.39 1.56
C LYS A 69 -10.68 -5.11 2.88
N ASN A 70 -11.01 -6.42 2.84
CA ASN A 70 -11.47 -7.20 4.00
C ASN A 70 -10.60 -8.43 4.31
N ALA A 71 -9.48 -8.61 3.61
CA ALA A 71 -8.59 -9.75 3.87
C ALA A 71 -7.97 -9.65 5.27
N ARG A 72 -8.15 -10.71 6.09
CA ARG A 72 -7.54 -10.85 7.41
C ARG A 72 -6.03 -11.01 7.25
N GLY A 73 -5.23 -10.20 7.96
CA GLY A 73 -3.77 -10.40 8.07
C GLY A 73 -2.87 -9.29 7.53
N HIS A 74 -3.41 -8.11 7.17
CA HIS A 74 -2.64 -6.98 6.62
C HIS A 74 -1.94 -6.11 7.67
N TRP A 75 -1.33 -6.71 8.70
CA TRP A 75 -0.67 -5.96 9.78
C TRP A 75 0.64 -5.27 9.35
N ASP A 76 1.16 -5.58 8.15
CA ASP A 76 2.45 -5.05 7.66
C ASP A 76 2.41 -4.59 6.19
N ASP A 77 1.23 -4.30 5.64
CA ASP A 77 1.11 -3.68 4.32
C ASP A 77 1.47 -2.18 4.43
N THR A 78 2.73 -1.90 4.77
CA THR A 78 3.27 -0.55 4.77
C THR A 78 3.22 -0.02 3.35
N LEU A 79 2.52 1.10 3.15
CA LEU A 79 2.47 1.78 1.86
C LEU A 79 3.89 2.10 1.40
N ALA A 80 4.15 1.94 0.10
CA ALA A 80 5.40 2.38 -0.48
C ALA A 80 5.63 3.87 -0.20
N TRP A 81 6.88 4.25 0.05
CA TRP A 81 7.27 5.60 0.48
C TRP A 81 6.79 6.72 -0.47
N PHE A 82 6.61 6.43 -1.76
CA PHE A 82 6.13 7.42 -2.73
C PHE A 82 4.66 7.79 -2.54
N TRP A 83 3.90 6.99 -1.78
CA TRP A 83 2.53 7.34 -1.37
C TRP A 83 2.50 8.24 -0.14
N THR A 84 3.61 8.39 0.60
CA THR A 84 3.68 9.29 1.76
C THR A 84 4.54 10.52 1.49
N MET A 85 5.06 10.65 0.27
CA MET A 85 5.84 11.80 -0.13
C MET A 85 4.93 13.01 -0.36
N ASP A 86 5.18 14.10 0.36
CA ASP A 86 4.51 15.37 0.12
C ASP A 86 5.11 16.01 -1.13
N VAL A 87 4.40 15.92 -2.25
CA VAL A 87 4.74 16.61 -3.49
C VAL A 87 3.93 17.90 -3.51
N PRO A 88 4.56 19.07 -3.29
CA PRO A 88 3.83 20.35 -3.19
C PRO A 88 3.02 20.72 -4.44
N GLN A 89 3.26 20.04 -5.56
CA GLN A 89 2.67 20.35 -6.86
C GLN A 89 1.50 19.43 -7.25
N ASP A 90 1.35 18.25 -6.63
CA ASP A 90 0.33 17.25 -7.00
C ASP A 90 -0.89 17.23 -6.07
N THR A 91 -0.76 17.74 -4.84
CA THR A 91 -1.83 17.76 -3.84
C THR A 91 -2.98 18.70 -4.18
N ALA A 92 -2.76 19.72 -5.03
CA ALA A 92 -3.80 20.67 -5.42
C ALA A 92 -4.70 20.18 -6.58
N ILE A 93 -4.25 19.18 -7.36
CA ILE A 93 -4.87 18.85 -8.67
C ILE A 93 -5.63 17.52 -8.63
N ASN A 94 -5.39 16.66 -7.62
CA ASN A 94 -5.74 15.26 -7.75
C ASN A 94 -6.78 14.74 -6.73
N ASP A 95 -8.05 14.76 -7.13
CA ASP A 95 -9.20 14.28 -6.35
C ASP A 95 -9.04 12.83 -5.86
N TRP A 96 -8.45 11.94 -6.68
CA TRP A 96 -8.31 10.52 -6.31
C TRP A 96 -7.28 10.29 -5.20
N MET A 97 -6.25 11.14 -5.10
CA MET A 97 -5.25 11.05 -4.01
C MET A 97 -5.86 11.48 -2.68
N SER A 98 -6.71 12.50 -2.67
CA SER A 98 -7.44 12.95 -1.48
C SER A 98 -8.37 11.84 -0.95
N GLU A 99 -9.12 11.18 -1.84
CA GLU A 99 -9.97 10.04 -1.47
C GLU A 99 -9.16 8.88 -0.90
N PHE A 100 -8.02 8.56 -1.52
CA PHE A 100 -7.12 7.51 -1.06
C PHE A 100 -6.60 7.78 0.36
N TYR A 101 -6.08 8.98 0.62
CA TYR A 101 -5.60 9.37 1.95
C TYR A 101 -6.72 9.37 2.99
N GLN A 102 -7.92 9.82 2.63
CA GLN A 102 -9.07 9.83 3.52
C GLN A 102 -9.46 8.41 3.97
N VAL A 103 -9.53 7.47 3.02
CA VAL A 103 -9.83 6.06 3.32
C VAL A 103 -8.75 5.44 4.19
N HIS A 104 -7.47 5.72 3.88
CA HIS A 104 -6.36 5.23 4.69
C HIS A 104 -6.41 5.76 6.12
N TRP A 105 -6.64 7.06 6.30
CA TRP A 105 -6.79 7.70 7.61
C TRP A 105 -7.95 7.10 8.42
N LEU A 106 -9.12 6.90 7.80
CA LEU A 106 -10.28 6.31 8.46
C LEU A 106 -9.99 4.90 9.01
N ARG A 107 -9.18 4.11 8.28
CA ARG A 107 -8.77 2.77 8.73
C ARG A 107 -7.82 2.82 9.90
N THR A 108 -6.77 3.65 9.84
CA THR A 108 -5.81 3.82 10.93
C THR A 108 -6.53 4.30 12.20
N LYS A 109 -7.51 5.20 12.05
CA LYS A 109 -8.38 5.64 13.15
C LYS A 109 -9.25 4.51 13.70
N ALA A 110 -9.87 3.70 12.84
CA ALA A 110 -10.69 2.56 13.27
C ALA A 110 -9.87 1.50 14.02
N LEU A 111 -8.64 1.22 13.56
CA LEU A 111 -7.70 0.33 14.25
C LEU A 111 -7.30 0.87 15.62
N HIS A 112 -6.97 2.16 15.68
CA HIS A 112 -6.65 2.83 16.94
C HIS A 112 -7.82 2.70 17.94
N ASN A 113 -9.04 3.03 17.51
CA ASN A 113 -10.23 2.94 18.36
C ASN A 113 -10.46 1.50 18.85
N ARG A 114 -10.27 0.51 17.98
CA ARG A 114 -10.40 -0.90 18.36
C ARG A 114 -9.37 -1.32 19.41
N TRP A 115 -8.11 -0.90 19.27
CA TRP A 115 -7.08 -1.19 20.28
C TRP A 115 -7.40 -0.51 21.61
N GLU A 116 -7.95 0.69 21.58
CA GLU A 116 -8.42 1.38 22.79
C GLU A 116 -9.56 0.61 23.48
N GLU A 117 -10.54 0.10 22.70
CA GLU A 117 -11.60 -0.79 23.20
C GLU A 117 -11.04 -2.10 23.77
N GLU A 118 -10.12 -2.76 23.07
CA GLU A 118 -9.51 -4.02 23.51
C GLU A 118 -8.74 -3.85 24.83
N VAL A 119 -8.04 -2.73 25.03
CA VAL A 119 -7.37 -2.42 26.30
C VAL A 119 -8.39 -2.28 27.45
N GLN A 120 -9.52 -1.61 27.21
CA GLN A 120 -10.58 -1.47 28.21
C GLN A 120 -11.22 -2.82 28.54
N LEU A 121 -11.48 -3.65 27.54
CA LEU A 121 -12.04 -5.00 27.72
C LEU A 121 -11.11 -5.91 28.52
N LEU A 122 -9.82 -5.95 28.16
CA LEU A 122 -8.82 -6.75 28.86
C LEU A 122 -8.65 -6.32 30.32
N THR A 123 -8.73 -5.01 30.59
CA THR A 123 -8.69 -4.49 31.96
C THR A 123 -9.91 -4.98 32.75
N CYS A 124 -11.11 -4.90 32.17
CA CYS A 124 -12.31 -5.44 32.79
C CYS A 124 -12.22 -6.96 33.03
N GLU A 125 -11.76 -7.72 32.04
CA GLU A 125 -11.64 -9.19 32.12
C GLU A 125 -10.63 -9.63 33.18
N THR A 126 -9.50 -8.93 33.32
CA THR A 126 -8.50 -9.21 34.36
C THR A 126 -9.04 -8.92 35.76
N GLU A 127 -9.74 -7.81 35.96
CA GLU A 127 -10.42 -7.52 37.23
C GLU A 127 -11.49 -8.56 37.56
N TRP A 128 -12.28 -8.99 36.58
CA TRP A 128 -13.26 -10.06 36.75
C TRP A 128 -12.58 -11.37 37.15
N SER A 129 -11.51 -11.75 36.46
CA SER A 129 -10.79 -12.98 36.74
C SER A 129 -10.27 -13.01 38.19
N GLN A 130 -9.72 -11.90 38.69
CA GLN A 130 -9.26 -11.77 40.08
C GLN A 130 -10.38 -11.86 41.13
N ARG A 131 -11.62 -11.49 40.77
CA ARG A 131 -12.75 -11.48 41.71
C ARG A 131 -13.46 -12.83 41.80
N PHE A 132 -13.44 -13.63 40.72
CA PHE A 132 -14.27 -14.83 40.60
C PHE A 132 -13.49 -16.15 40.52
N PHE A 133 -12.17 -16.11 40.37
CA PHE A 133 -11.27 -17.28 40.40
C PHE A 133 -10.16 -17.08 41.43
#